data_AF-A0A1Q7ID91-F1
#
_entry.id   AF-A0A1Q7ID91-F1
#
_cell.length_a   1.000
_cell.length_b   1.000
_cell.length_c   1.000
_cell.angle_alpha   90.00
_cell.angle_beta   90.00
_cell.angle_gamma   90.00
#
_symmetry.space_group_name_H-M   'P 1'
#
loop_
_entity.id
_entity.type
_entity.pdbx_description
1 polymer ?
#
loop_
_entity_poly.entity_id
_entity_poly.type
_entity_poly.pdbx_seq_one_letter_code
_entity_poly.pdbx_strand_id
1 'polypeptide(L)' 'MSVRRTARAVTVLAVTALLAGCAGEPSVWTHNQQDDCERRGGVWRTTLGFCEFQSGGAGSM' A
#
# COMPACT_ATOMS: atom_id res chain seq x y z
N MET A 1 -36.65 -23.06 3.31
CA MET A 1 -36.32 -21.74 2.72
C MET A 1 -35.16 -21.02 3.44
N SER A 2 -34.75 -21.42 4.65
CA SER A 2 -33.68 -20.74 5.43
C SER A 2 -32.24 -20.97 4.97
N VAL A 3 -31.92 -22.11 4.32
CA VAL A 3 -30.55 -22.46 3.88
C VAL A 3 -30.02 -21.55 2.76
N ARG A 4 -30.91 -21.03 1.90
CA ARG A 4 -30.52 -20.13 0.79
C ARG A 4 -30.16 -18.72 1.26
N ARG A 5 -30.63 -18.31 2.45
CA ARG A 5 -30.35 -16.99 3.04
C ARG A 5 -28.99 -16.95 3.73
N THR A 6 -28.61 -18.03 4.42
CA THR A 6 -27.29 -18.17 5.05
C THR A 6 -26.17 -18.24 4.02
N ALA A 7 -26.36 -18.95 2.90
CA ALA A 7 -25.35 -19.01 1.83
C ALA A 7 -25.04 -17.62 1.23
N ARG A 8 -26.08 -16.81 0.95
CA ARG A 8 -25.89 -15.44 0.44
C ARG A 8 -25.18 -14.54 1.45
N ALA A 9 -25.50 -14.66 2.72
CA ALA A 9 -24.84 -13.88 3.77
C ALA A 9 -23.34 -14.21 3.88
N VAL A 10 -22.98 -15.50 3.78
CA VAL A 10 -21.58 -15.94 3.78
C VAL A 10 -20.83 -15.41 2.57
N THR A 11 -21.42 -15.45 1.37
CA THR A 11 -20.79 -14.91 0.16
C THR A 11 -20.58 -13.40 0.24
N VAL A 12 -21.57 -12.64 0.71
CA VAL A 12 -21.45 -11.18 0.85
C VAL A 12 -20.33 -10.81 1.82
N LEU A 13 -20.27 -11.47 2.99
CA LEU A 13 -19.22 -11.23 3.98
C LEU A 13 -17.81 -11.56 3.46
N ALA A 14 -17.68 -12.66 2.72
CA ALA A 14 -16.41 -13.05 2.11
C ALA A 14 -15.93 -12.03 1.07
N VAL A 15 -16.84 -11.52 0.23
CA VAL A 15 -16.52 -10.52 -0.81
C VAL A 15 -16.14 -9.17 -0.20
N THR A 16 -16.82 -8.73 0.86
CA THR A 16 -16.47 -7.46 1.53
C THR A 16 -15.12 -7.51 2.23
N ALA A 17 -14.72 -8.67 2.77
CA ALA A 17 -13.40 -8.85 3.39
C ALA A 17 -12.26 -8.77 2.35
N LEU A 18 -12.48 -9.30 1.15
CA LEU A 18 -11.49 -9.26 0.06
C LEU A 18 -11.23 -7.83 -0.45
N LEU A 19 -12.23 -6.94 -0.40
CA LEU A 19 -12.13 -5.57 -0.91
C LEU A 19 -11.43 -4.60 0.05
N ALA A 20 -11.21 -4.96 1.32
CA ALA A 20 -10.63 -4.09 2.34
C ALA A 20 -9.09 -4.14 2.40
N GLY A 21 -8.42 -4.86 1.50
CA GLY A 21 -6.99 -5.20 1.58
C GLY A 21 -5.97 -4.10 1.24
N CYS A 22 -6.35 -2.82 1.15
CA CYS A 22 -5.40 -1.72 0.87
C CYS A 22 -5.43 -0.68 1.99
N ALA A 23 -5.07 -1.07 3.21
CA ALA A 23 -4.57 -0.12 4.20
C ALA A 23 -3.06 0.00 3.99
N GLY A 24 -2.63 1.03 3.25
CA GLY A 24 -1.21 1.35 3.09
C GLY A 24 -0.57 1.49 4.46
N GLU A 25 0.49 0.71 4.69
CA GLU A 25 1.23 0.75 5.95
C GLU A 25 1.78 2.17 6.15
N PRO A 26 1.59 2.79 7.32
CA PRO A 26 2.26 4.04 7.60
C PRO A 26 3.76 3.74 7.63
N SER A 27 4.48 4.19 6.61
CA SER A 27 5.93 4.07 6.54
C SER A 27 6.53 4.89 7.69
N VAL A 28 6.73 4.24 8.84
CA VAL A 28 7.49 4.81 9.95
C VAL A 28 8.88 5.06 9.41
N TRP A 29 9.24 6.33 9.33
CA TRP A 29 10.55 6.79 8.89
C TRP A 29 11.62 6.16 9.78
N THR A 30 12.58 5.49 9.15
CA THR A 30 13.78 4.99 9.83
C THR A 30 15.00 5.60 9.14
N HIS A 31 16.05 5.93 9.90
CA HIS A 31 17.33 6.42 9.35
C HIS A 31 17.86 5.50 8.25
N ASN A 32 17.64 4.18 8.40
CA ASN A 32 17.99 3.17 7.42
C ASN A 32 17.33 3.38 6.04
N GLN A 33 16.12 3.96 5.96
CA GLN A 33 15.45 4.25 4.68
C GLN A 33 16.11 5.41 3.94
N GLN A 34 16.62 6.40 4.66
CA GLN A 34 17.40 7.49 4.06
C GLN A 34 18.73 6.97 3.54
N ASP A 35 19.48 6.24 4.36
CA ASP A 35 20.77 5.66 3.94
C ASP A 35 20.61 4.69 2.76
N ASP A 36 19.53 3.90 2.73
CA ASP A 36 19.22 3.02 1.58
C ASP A 36 18.91 3.81 0.31
N CYS A 37 18.11 4.89 0.44
CA CYS A 37 17.77 5.76 -0.69
C CYS A 37 19.01 6.37 -1.35
N GLU A 38 19.87 6.97 -0.53
CA GLU A 38 21.08 7.65 -0.99
C GLU A 38 22.07 6.63 -1.58
N ARG A 39 22.21 5.45 -0.95
CA ARG A 39 23.03 4.34 -1.50
C ARG A 39 22.55 3.83 -2.86
N ARG A 40 21.25 3.87 -3.11
CA ARG A 40 20.64 3.45 -4.39
C ARG A 40 20.63 4.54 -5.45
N GLY A 41 21.21 5.71 -5.16
CA GLY A 41 21.28 6.85 -6.08
C GLY A 41 19.98 7.65 -6.18
N GLY A 42 19.06 7.50 -5.21
CA GLY A 42 17.88 8.35 -5.07
C GLY A 42 18.18 9.63 -4.29
N VAL A 43 17.24 10.58 -4.32
CA VAL A 43 17.28 11.81 -3.53
C VAL A 43 16.27 11.69 -2.39
N TRP A 44 16.75 11.75 -1.15
CA TRP A 44 15.89 11.68 0.03
C TRP A 44 15.13 13.00 0.24
N ARG A 45 13.79 12.94 0.31
CA ARG A 45 12.92 14.11 0.59
C ARG A 45 12.56 14.15 2.07
N THR A 46 13.40 14.78 2.90
CA THR A 46 13.20 14.87 4.36
C THR A 46 11.83 15.44 4.77
N THR A 47 11.29 16.40 4.01
CA THR A 47 9.97 16.99 4.25
C THR A 47 8.81 16.02 4.02
N LEU A 48 8.99 15.06 3.10
CA LEU A 48 7.94 14.15 2.65
C LEU A 48 8.15 12.71 3.16
N GLY A 49 9.34 12.41 3.69
CA GLY A 49 9.69 11.10 4.24
C GLY A 49 9.80 9.99 3.19
N PHE A 50 10.13 10.29 1.93
CA PHE A 50 10.29 9.29 0.89
C PHE A 50 11.52 9.49 0.02
N CYS A 51 11.92 8.42 -0.67
CA CYS A 51 13.03 8.41 -1.62
C CYS A 51 12.53 8.73 -3.04
N GLU A 52 12.98 9.83 -3.62
CA GLU A 52 12.69 10.18 -5.00
C GLU A 52 13.78 9.64 -5.92
N PHE A 53 13.43 8.70 -6.79
CA PHE A 53 14.29 8.31 -7.90
C PHE A 53 13.95 9.20 -9.09
N GLN A 54 14.96 9.75 -9.77
CA GLN A 54 14.77 10.43 -11.05
C GLN A 54 14.41 9.42 -12.14
N SER A 55 13.27 8.75 -11.99
CA SER A 55 12.61 8.07 -13.09
C SER A 55 11.94 9.15 -13.91
N GLY A 56 12.49 9.44 -15.08
CA GLY A 56 11.80 10.29 -16.05
C GLY A 56 10.42 9.71 -16.37
N GLY A 57 9.39 10.22 -15.69
CA GLY A 57 7.96 9.97 -15.95
C GLY A 57 7.44 8.58 -15.59
N ALA A 58 6.56 8.51 -14.60
CA ALA A 58 5.32 7.71 -14.62
C ALA A 58 4.57 7.90 -13.29
N GLY A 59 3.79 8.97 -13.14
CA GLY A 59 2.34 8.81 -13.23
C GLY A 59 1.86 7.70 -14.17
N SER A 60 0.84 6.96 -13.71
CA SER A 60 0.04 5.96 -14.43
C SER A 60 0.76 4.70 -14.94
N MET A 61 0.52 3.57 -14.25
CA MET A 61 -0.03 2.32 -14.80
C MET A 61 -0.46 1.39 -13.68
#